data_AF-A0A2D8XGF5-F1
#
_entry.id   AF-A0A2D8XGF5-F1
#
_cell.length_a   1.000
_cell.length_b   1.000
_cell.length_c   1.000
_cell.angle_alpha   90.00
_cell.angle_beta   90.00
_cell.angle_gamma   90.00
#
_symmetry.space_group_name_H-M   'P 1'
#
loop_
_entity.id
_entity.type
_entity.pdbx_description
1 polymer ?
#
loop_
_entity_poly.entity_id
_entity_poly.type
_entity_poly.pdbx_seq_one_letter_code
_entity_poly.pdbx_strand_id
1 'polypeptide(L)'
;MYFYLLKATGEYEQLPDGELETLQKAVGGYIEYVPTKHPAPAISSLVVNEEGLLQRLPYNFTASLFTGRDIVGDVVLKSETPLDNPTNTYPKYQIKK
;
A
#
# COMPACT_ATOMS: atom_id res chain seq x y z
N MET A 1 -10.65 -0.17 -10.88
CA MET A 1 -9.50 -0.56 -10.03
C MET A 1 -8.76 0.72 -9.70
N TYR A 2 -8.40 0.91 -8.44
CA TYR A 2 -7.75 2.10 -7.93
C TYR A 2 -6.42 1.70 -7.29
N PHE A 3 -5.43 2.58 -7.40
CA PHE A 3 -4.08 2.38 -6.89
C PHE A 3 -3.70 3.57 -6.04
N TYR A 4 -3.19 3.31 -4.85
CA TYR A 4 -2.78 4.35 -3.91
C TYR A 4 -1.39 4.03 -3.39
N LEU A 5 -0.47 4.98 -3.48
CA LEU A 5 0.81 4.90 -2.79
C LEU A 5 0.57 5.16 -1.31
N LEU A 6 0.94 4.21 -0.46
CA LEU A 6 1.00 4.34 0.99
C LEU A 6 2.46 4.44 1.41
N LYS A 7 2.85 5.62 1.87
CA LYS A 7 4.22 5.90 2.32
C LYS A 7 4.48 5.25 3.65
N ALA A 8 5.74 4.93 3.95
CA ALA A 8 6.15 4.42 5.26
C ALA A 8 5.82 5.41 6.41
N THR A 9 5.66 6.69 6.09
CA THR A 9 5.20 7.75 7.03
C THR A 9 3.72 7.65 7.40
N GLY A 10 2.92 6.85 6.66
CA GLY A 10 1.48 6.72 6.83
C GLY A 10 0.65 7.65 5.94
N GLU A 11 1.28 8.55 5.18
CA GLU A 11 0.62 9.36 4.15
C GLU A 11 0.22 8.48 2.96
N TYR A 12 -0.83 8.89 2.24
CA TYR A 12 -1.21 8.23 1.00
C TYR A 12 -1.57 9.22 -0.10
N GLU A 13 -1.36 8.80 -1.35
CA GLU A 13 -1.74 9.54 -2.54
C GLU A 13 -2.25 8.59 -3.63
N GLN A 14 -3.18 9.06 -4.45
CA GLN A 14 -3.70 8.26 -5.56
C GLN A 14 -2.72 8.27 -6.73
N LEU A 15 -2.46 7.07 -7.28
CA LEU A 15 -1.65 6.92 -8.49
C LEU A 15 -2.50 7.08 -9.75
N PRO A 16 -1.91 7.54 -10.87
CA PRO A 16 -2.65 7.77 -12.12
C PRO A 16 -3.19 6.47 -12.74
N ASP A 17 -2.46 5.36 -12.56
CA ASP A 17 -2.77 4.05 -13.12
C ASP A 17 -2.09 2.92 -12.32
N GLY A 18 -2.23 1.69 -12.82
CA GLY A 18 -1.58 0.50 -12.27
C GLY A 18 -0.60 -0.15 -13.25
N GLU A 19 -0.03 0.64 -14.17
CA GLU A 19 0.97 0.14 -15.12
C GLU A 19 2.27 -0.22 -14.38
N LEU A 20 3.00 -1.19 -14.92
CA LEU A 20 4.21 -1.74 -14.28
C LEU A 20 5.22 -0.63 -13.92
N GLU A 21 5.48 0.29 -14.85
CA GLU A 21 6.42 1.40 -14.64
C GLU A 21 5.98 2.32 -13.51
N THR A 22 4.68 2.66 -13.45
CA THR A 22 4.10 3.47 -12.38
C THR A 22 4.28 2.79 -11.02
N LEU A 23 3.98 1.50 -10.95
CA LEU A 23 4.09 0.72 -9.70
C LEU A 23 5.54 0.58 -9.23
N GLN A 24 6.46 0.24 -10.13
CA GLN A 24 7.89 0.11 -9.81
C GLN A 24 8.49 1.44 -9.35
N LYS A 25 8.14 2.53 -10.02
CA LYS A 25 8.55 3.88 -9.61
C LYS A 25 8.00 4.26 -8.24
N ALA A 26 6.75 3.90 -7.96
CA ALA A 26 6.10 4.23 -6.70
C ALA A 26 6.74 3.51 -5.50
N VAL A 27 7.09 2.22 -5.64
CA VAL A 27 7.73 1.45 -4.55
C VAL A 27 9.26 1.55 -4.55
N GLY A 28 9.85 2.10 -5.61
CA GLY A 28 11.30 2.33 -5.73
C GLY A 28 12.11 1.07 -6.05
N GLY A 29 11.59 0.13 -6.84
CA GLY A 29 12.29 -1.12 -7.18
C GLY A 29 11.44 -2.15 -7.91
N TYR A 30 11.91 -3.40 -7.93
CA TYR A 30 11.12 -4.53 -8.41
C TYR A 30 9.93 -4.81 -7.50
N ILE A 31 8.84 -5.30 -8.08
CA ILE A 31 7.53 -5.37 -7.41
C ILE A 31 7.11 -6.81 -7.11
N GLU A 32 6.62 -7.04 -5.89
CA GLU A 32 5.94 -8.27 -5.48
C GLU A 32 4.51 -7.95 -5.05
N TYR A 33 3.58 -8.86 -5.36
CA TYR A 33 2.20 -8.77 -4.88
C TYR A 33 2.01 -9.56 -3.59
N VAL A 34 1.65 -8.87 -2.52
CA VAL A 34 1.38 -9.48 -1.20
C VAL A 34 -0.13 -9.41 -0.92
N PRO A 35 -0.81 -10.56 -0.70
CA PRO A 35 -2.24 -10.55 -0.38
C PRO A 35 -2.48 -9.94 1.02
N THR A 36 -3.60 -9.22 1.17
CA THR A 36 -4.05 -8.75 2.48
C THR A 36 -4.58 -9.93 3.30
N LYS A 37 -4.36 -9.90 4.63
CA LYS A 37 -4.99 -10.86 5.57
C LYS A 37 -6.30 -10.34 6.12
N HIS A 38 -6.46 -9.01 6.18
CA HIS A 38 -7.68 -8.40 6.66
C HIS A 38 -8.74 -8.36 5.54
N PRO A 39 -9.99 -8.73 5.83
CA PRO A 39 -11.13 -8.41 4.97
C PRO A 39 -11.44 -6.92 5.10
N ALA A 40 -10.48 -6.06 4.76
CA ALA A 40 -10.80 -4.69 4.38
C ALA A 40 -11.47 -4.83 3.01
N PRO A 41 -12.80 -4.64 2.90
CA PRO A 41 -13.61 -5.10 1.77
C PRO A 41 -13.24 -4.48 0.42
N ALA A 42 -12.26 -3.58 0.40
CA ALA A 42 -11.82 -2.86 -0.77
C ALA A 42 -10.35 -3.12 -1.16
N ILE A 43 -9.45 -3.54 -0.27
CA ILE A 43 -8.01 -3.68 -0.58
C ILE A 43 -7.69 -5.16 -0.80
N SER A 44 -7.46 -5.53 -2.06
CA SER A 44 -7.26 -6.92 -2.49
C SER A 44 -5.82 -7.40 -2.30
N SER A 45 -4.85 -6.52 -2.54
CA SER A 45 -3.42 -6.82 -2.37
C SER A 45 -2.61 -5.54 -2.19
N LEU A 46 -1.39 -5.72 -1.69
CA LEU A 46 -0.34 -4.72 -1.70
C LEU A 46 0.67 -5.05 -2.80
N VAL A 47 1.24 -4.02 -3.41
CA VAL A 47 2.43 -4.11 -4.25
C VAL A 47 3.59 -3.53 -3.44
N VAL A 48 4.65 -4.31 -3.26
CA VAL A 48 5.78 -3.95 -2.39
C VAL A 48 7.09 -3.98 -3.17
N ASN A 49 8.12 -3.34 -2.64
CA ASN A 49 9.48 -3.45 -3.17
C ASN A 49 10.12 -4.79 -2.74
N GLU A 50 10.39 -5.68 -3.70
CA GLU A 50 11.03 -7.00 -3.48
C GLU A 50 12.39 -6.91 -2.79
N GLU A 51 13.11 -5.82 -3.07
CA GLU A 51 14.46 -5.59 -2.57
C GLU A 51 14.46 -4.74 -1.30
N GLY A 52 13.28 -4.37 -0.78
CA GLY A 52 13.17 -3.39 0.30
C GLY A 52 13.92 -3.79 1.58
N LEU A 53 13.94 -5.07 1.92
CA LEU A 53 14.72 -5.58 3.06
C LEU A 53 16.23 -5.50 2.80
N LEU A 54 16.68 -5.82 1.59
CA LEU A 54 18.10 -5.72 1.18
C LEU A 54 18.59 -4.27 1.22
N GLN A 55 17.72 -3.34 0.79
CA GLN A 55 17.98 -1.91 0.78
C GLN A 55 17.80 -1.23 2.15
N ARG A 56 17.35 -1.97 3.17
CA ARG A 56 17.06 -1.45 4.52
C ARG A 56 16.06 -0.28 4.50
N LEU A 57 15.02 -0.40 3.67
CA LEU A 57 13.95 0.59 3.63
C LEU A 57 13.24 0.69 5.00
N PRO A 58 12.64 1.86 5.31
CA PRO A 58 11.98 2.08 6.60
C PRO A 58 10.77 1.15 6.78
N TYR A 59 10.52 0.70 8.01
CA TYR A 59 9.36 -0.14 8.32
C TYR A 59 8.04 0.60 8.06
N ASN A 60 7.12 -0.07 7.38
CA ASN A 60 5.80 0.45 7.07
C ASN A 60 4.76 -0.25 7.96
N PHE A 61 4.45 0.38 9.09
CA PHE A 61 3.53 -0.18 10.09
C PHE A 61 2.15 -0.49 9.52
N THR A 62 1.60 0.42 8.71
CA THR A 62 0.25 0.26 8.14
C THR A 62 0.21 -0.89 7.14
N ALA A 63 1.19 -0.99 6.24
CA ALA A 63 1.30 -2.09 5.29
C ALA A 63 1.48 -3.44 5.99
N SER A 64 2.28 -3.44 7.06
CA SER A 64 2.53 -4.63 7.87
C SER A 64 1.28 -5.10 8.60
N LEU A 65 0.45 -4.17 9.07
CA LEU A 65 -0.84 -4.48 9.68
C LEU A 65 -1.81 -5.11 8.67
N PHE A 66 -1.87 -4.60 7.43
CA PHE A 66 -2.77 -5.15 6.40
C PHE A 66 -2.42 -6.58 5.97
N THR A 67 -1.13 -6.92 5.98
CA THR A 67 -0.61 -8.20 5.50
C THR A 67 -0.31 -9.19 6.63
N GLY A 68 -0.17 -8.71 7.87
CA GLY A 68 0.34 -9.48 9.00
C GLY A 68 1.72 -10.06 8.71
N ARG A 69 2.58 -9.28 8.04
CA ARG A 69 3.97 -9.56 7.69
C ARG A 69 4.77 -8.27 7.93
N ASP A 70 6.08 -8.38 8.13
CA ASP A 70 6.94 -7.20 8.21
C ASP A 70 7.15 -6.65 6.79
N ILE A 71 6.55 -5.49 6.52
CA ILE A 71 6.66 -4.78 5.24
C ILE A 71 7.48 -3.51 5.45
N VAL A 72 8.35 -3.22 4.49
CA VAL A 72 9.26 -2.06 4.49
C VAL A 72 9.10 -1.26 3.20
N GLY A 73 9.47 0.02 3.27
CA GLY A 73 9.35 0.98 2.18
C GLY A 73 7.91 1.43 1.93
N ASP A 74 7.77 2.22 0.87
CA ASP A 74 6.47 2.62 0.37
C ASP A 74 5.82 1.46 -0.39
N VAL A 75 4.50 1.39 -0.37
CA VAL A 75 3.74 0.30 -0.99
C VAL A 75 2.59 0.85 -1.81
N VAL A 76 2.14 0.10 -2.81
CA VAL A 76 0.89 0.43 -3.52
C VAL A 76 -0.24 -0.43 -3.00
N LEU A 77 -1.33 0.20 -2.57
CA LEU A 77 -2.59 -0.45 -2.24
C LEU A 77 -3.38 -0.66 -3.53
N LYS A 78 -3.74 -1.91 -3.83
CA LYS A 78 -4.65 -2.26 -4.94
C LYS A 78 -6.07 -2.37 -4.42
N SER A 79 -6.95 -1.48 -4.88
CA SER A 79 -8.32 -1.40 -4.38
C SER A 79 -9.39 -1.50 -5.46
N GLU A 80 -10.48 -2.20 -5.17
CA GLU A 80 -11.63 -2.31 -6.08
C GLU A 80 -12.50 -1.05 -6.07
N THR A 81 -12.54 -0.34 -4.95
CA THR A 81 -13.30 0.91 -4.76
C THR A 81 -12.38 2.05 -4.31
N PRO A 82 -12.79 3.32 -4.44
CA PRO A 82 -12.00 4.44 -3.93
C PRO A 82 -11.83 4.37 -2.41
N LEU A 83 -10.63 4.68 -1.90
CA LEU A 83 -10.35 4.69 -0.45
C LEU A 83 -11.08 5.83 0.29
N ASP A 84 -11.44 6.90 -0.41
CA ASP A 84 -12.19 8.05 0.11
C ASP A 84 -13.71 7.83 0.12
N ASN A 85 -14.18 6.64 -0.28
CA ASN A 85 -15.60 6.30 -0.21
C ASN A 85 -16.09 6.29 1.26
N PRO A 86 -17.07 7.14 1.64
CA PRO A 86 -17.50 7.30 3.03
C PRO A 86 -18.10 6.04 3.67
N THR A 87 -18.42 5.00 2.89
CA THR A 87 -18.87 3.70 3.40
C THR A 87 -17.71 2.74 3.75
N ASN A 88 -16.47 3.06 3.37
CA ASN A 88 -15.31 2.25 3.73
C ASN A 88 -14.86 2.53 5.16
N THR A 89 -15.19 1.63 6.08
CA THR A 89 -14.70 1.63 7.47
C THR A 89 -13.29 1.02 7.53
N TYR A 90 -12.31 1.72 6.97
CA TYR A 90 -10.92 1.42 7.33
C TYR A 90 -10.72 1.75 8.81
N PRO A 91 -9.86 1.01 9.54
CA PRO A 91 -9.50 1.43 10.89
C PRO A 91 -8.99 2.87 10.78
N LYS A 92 -9.78 3.81 11.34
CA LYS A 92 -9.51 5.24 11.32
C LYS A 92 -8.28 5.52 12.17
N TYR A 93 -7.10 5.18 11.68
CA TYR A 93 -5.85 5.70 12.21
C TYR A 93 -5.75 7.14 11.74
N GLN A 94 -5.61 8.04 12.71
CA GLN A 94 -5.83 9.48 12.58
C GLN A 94 -5.02 10.07 11.42
N ILE A 95 -5.70 10.31 10.31
CA ILE A 95 -5.20 11.13 9.20
C ILE A 95 -5.29 12.58 9.71
N LYS A 96 -4.19 13.10 10.26
CA LYS A 96 -4.08 14.54 10.46
C LYS A 96 -3.99 15.19 9.07
N LYS A 97 -4.97 16.03 8.78
CA LYS A 97 -4.92 17.00 7.67
C LYS A 97 -3.72 17.93 7.83
#